data_AF-A0A925XAA2-F1
#
_entry.id   AF-A0A925XAA2-F1
#
_cell.length_a   1.000
_cell.length_b   1.000
_cell.length_c   1.000
_cell.angle_alpha   90.00
_cell.angle_beta   90.00
_cell.angle_gamma   90.00
#
_symmetry.space_group_name_H-M   'P 1'
#
loop_
_entity.id
_entity.type
_entity.pdbx_description
1 polymer ?
#
loop_
_entity_poly.entity_id
_entity_poly.type
_entity_poly.pdbx_seq_one_letter_code
_entity_poly.pdbx_strand_id
1 'polypeptide(L)'
;MAEQKFSFQKQILPHLLAVLAFIVITFIYFNPLFSGKTLAQHDSIQAKAAAQEANDHYKKTGKITQWTNSMFGGMPAYLIKADYPNSWTTKAGRFFVGMFPEPANLVILYLLGFYVLLASLRINPWLGVLGAIGFAFCSYNFINIEAGHVSKAIAIAFIPPMLAGALLAFQGKYLLGGAMFGLFLGLNLFGNHVQITYYFFLSMALLGIFQVIQAIREKTFKNLILATLALAVGGVLGAGSHASRLLTTSEYALYSIRGKSELSPRKDASPEAHSAEGLDKNYAFSYSYGISETFTLLIPNFHGGSSSGKLGEKSAVFQALLNNGQERTQAKQIISQPLPLYWGDLPFTGGPAYAGAIMLFLFVLGMFIVKNPVKWWLLASVVLMLMIAWGNNLAFFNYFMFDYLPLFNKFRAVTMTLTLVQTYIALMAVLAIHELTSRKITWAEFKNPLFISFGIVGGLSLIFSVMPGIFFDFASQSDKQMPEWIITAIQEDRASLLQGDAFRSLFFITVVAALLWAFVADK
;
A
#
# COMPACT_ATOMS: atom_id res chain seq x y z
N MET A 1 2.37 -17.74 -43.46
CA MET A 1 2.59 -17.04 -42.18
C MET A 1 4.02 -16.55 -42.18
N ALA A 2 4.26 -15.24 -42.21
CA ALA A 2 5.61 -14.72 -42.05
C ALA A 2 6.02 -14.91 -40.58
N GLU A 3 7.04 -15.72 -40.33
CA GLU A 3 7.68 -15.80 -39.02
C GLU A 3 8.14 -14.39 -38.65
N GLN A 4 7.51 -13.79 -37.63
CA GLN A 4 8.01 -12.55 -37.04
C GLN A 4 9.38 -12.86 -36.43
N LYS A 5 10.46 -12.53 -37.15
CA LYS A 5 11.82 -12.66 -36.66
C LYS A 5 11.96 -11.88 -35.35
N PHE A 6 12.42 -12.57 -34.32
CA PHE A 6 12.78 -11.99 -33.03
C PHE A 6 13.70 -10.78 -33.23
N SER A 7 13.39 -9.66 -32.57
CA SER A 7 14.17 -8.42 -32.67
C SER A 7 14.53 -7.94 -31.29
N PHE A 8 15.81 -8.07 -30.94
CA PHE A 8 16.35 -7.62 -29.65
C PHE A 8 15.99 -6.15 -29.36
N GLN A 9 16.17 -5.27 -30.36
CA GLN A 9 15.88 -3.83 -30.24
C GLN A 9 14.42 -3.52 -29.93
N LYS A 10 13.47 -4.31 -30.45
CA LYS A 10 12.04 -4.07 -30.25
C LYS A 10 11.46 -4.82 -29.06
N GLN A 11 12.01 -5.99 -28.73
CA GLN A 11 11.39 -6.92 -27.78
C GLN A 11 12.15 -7.05 -26.45
N ILE A 12 13.45 -6.74 -26.38
CA ILE A 12 14.24 -6.87 -25.14
C ILE A 12 14.78 -5.53 -24.66
N LEU A 13 15.37 -4.74 -25.57
CA LEU A 13 16.03 -3.48 -25.22
C LEU A 13 15.13 -2.53 -24.41
N PRO A 14 13.84 -2.32 -24.73
CA PRO A 14 12.98 -1.44 -23.94
C PRO A 14 12.80 -1.90 -22.48
N HIS A 15 12.78 -3.21 -22.24
CA HIS A 15 12.68 -3.78 -20.89
C HIS A 15 13.98 -3.62 -20.11
N LEU A 16 15.14 -3.80 -20.76
CA LEU A 16 16.44 -3.55 -20.12
C LEU A 16 16.61 -2.07 -19.76
N LEU A 17 16.19 -1.17 -20.64
CA LEU A 17 16.21 0.27 -20.37
C LEU A 17 15.25 0.64 -19.24
N ALA A 18 14.09 -0.01 -19.13
CA ALA A 18 13.18 0.17 -18.01
C ALA A 18 13.83 -0.23 -16.67
N VAL A 19 14.48 -1.40 -16.61
CA VAL A 19 15.20 -1.86 -15.41
C VAL A 19 16.32 -0.88 -15.04
N LEU A 20 17.10 -0.40 -16.02
CA LEU A 20 18.14 0.60 -15.77
C LEU A 20 17.55 1.91 -15.24
N ALA A 21 16.45 2.39 -15.82
CA ALA A 21 15.75 3.59 -15.37
C ALA A 21 15.28 3.46 -13.92
N PHE A 22 14.77 2.28 -13.51
CA PHE A 22 14.37 2.00 -12.14
C PHE A 22 15.54 2.06 -11.16
N ILE A 23 16.68 1.49 -11.53
CA ILE A 23 17.89 1.57 -10.70
C ILE A 23 18.31 3.04 -10.55
N VAL A 24 18.41 3.77 -11.67
CA VAL A 24 18.84 5.18 -11.67
C VAL A 24 17.92 6.05 -10.81
N ILE A 25 16.60 6.00 -11.01
CA ILE A 25 15.67 6.84 -10.25
C ILE A 25 15.70 6.53 -8.75
N THR A 26 15.82 5.26 -8.38
CA THR A 26 15.92 4.85 -6.98
C THR A 26 17.20 5.38 -6.33
N PHE A 27 18.35 5.26 -6.98
CA PHE A 27 19.62 5.75 -6.41
C PHE A 27 19.76 7.27 -6.44
N ILE A 28 19.08 7.98 -7.37
CA ILE A 28 18.94 9.43 -7.28
C ILE A 28 18.17 9.82 -6.02
N TYR A 29 17.05 9.15 -5.74
CA TYR A 29 16.25 9.43 -4.56
C TYR A 29 17.00 9.10 -3.25
N PHE A 30 17.68 7.95 -3.23
CA PHE A 30 18.49 7.52 -2.09
C PHE A 30 19.98 7.84 -2.25
N ASN A 31 20.31 9.00 -2.82
CA ASN A 31 21.70 9.47 -2.96
C ASN A 31 22.53 9.37 -1.64
N PRO A 32 21.98 9.60 -0.44
CA PRO A 32 22.72 9.39 0.81
C PRO A 32 23.35 8.00 0.99
N LEU A 33 22.83 6.95 0.31
CA LEU A 33 23.42 5.61 0.33
C LEU A 33 24.86 5.59 -0.21
N PHE A 34 25.21 6.46 -1.17
CA PHE A 34 26.57 6.57 -1.69
C PHE A 34 27.56 7.10 -0.65
N SER A 35 27.06 7.79 0.38
CA SER A 35 27.85 8.25 1.53
C SER A 35 27.86 7.24 2.69
N GLY A 36 27.39 6.01 2.48
CA GLY A 36 27.30 4.98 3.52
C GLY A 36 26.21 5.22 4.56
N LYS A 37 25.33 6.21 4.36
CA LYS A 37 24.23 6.49 5.29
C LYS A 37 23.10 5.50 5.05
N THR A 38 22.51 4.98 6.13
CA THR A 38 21.35 4.08 6.08
C THR A 38 20.17 4.68 6.85
N LEU A 39 18.97 4.19 6.56
CA LEU A 39 17.77 4.62 7.29
C LEU A 39 17.71 3.95 8.67
N ALA A 40 17.49 4.76 9.72
CA ALA A 40 17.29 4.26 11.07
C ALA A 40 15.83 3.82 11.24
N GLN A 41 15.56 2.56 10.96
CA GLN A 41 14.22 1.97 11.03
C GLN A 41 13.96 1.33 12.40
N HIS A 42 12.93 1.80 13.11
CA HIS A 42 12.62 1.33 14.45
C HIS A 42 12.37 -0.20 14.49
N ASP A 43 11.51 -0.71 13.62
CA ASP A 43 11.18 -2.14 13.57
C ASP A 43 12.40 -3.01 13.23
N SER A 44 13.25 -2.57 12.31
CA SER A 44 14.47 -3.29 11.94
C SER A 44 15.46 -3.38 13.11
N ILE A 45 15.55 -2.33 13.93
CA ILE A 45 16.39 -2.32 15.13
C ILE A 45 15.82 -3.30 16.17
N GLN A 46 14.51 -3.26 16.42
CA GLN A 46 13.85 -4.17 17.36
C GLN A 46 13.98 -5.63 16.93
N ALA A 47 13.82 -5.93 15.64
CA ALA A 47 13.98 -7.28 15.10
C ALA A 47 15.42 -7.80 15.26
N LYS A 48 16.43 -6.94 15.04
CA LYS A 48 17.84 -7.30 15.27
C LYS A 48 18.11 -7.59 16.74
N ALA A 49 17.57 -6.76 17.65
CA ALA A 49 17.70 -6.96 19.09
C ALA A 49 17.04 -8.26 19.55
N ALA A 50 15.81 -8.54 19.10
CA ALA A 50 15.10 -9.78 19.41
C ALA A 50 15.85 -11.03 18.91
N ALA A 51 16.55 -10.95 17.78
CA ALA A 51 17.31 -12.06 17.22
C ALA A 51 18.72 -12.24 17.84
N GLN A 52 19.15 -11.36 18.73
CA GLN A 52 20.55 -11.30 19.19
C GLN A 52 21.02 -12.58 19.90
N GLU A 53 20.23 -13.10 20.86
CA GLU A 53 20.57 -14.35 21.56
C GLU A 53 20.71 -15.53 20.59
N ALA A 54 19.77 -15.66 19.65
CA ALA A 54 19.80 -16.70 18.62
C ALA A 54 21.02 -16.55 17.69
N ASN A 55 21.41 -15.31 17.36
CA ASN A 55 22.61 -15.02 16.58
C ASN A 55 23.88 -15.46 17.31
N ASP A 56 24.01 -15.12 18.58
CA ASP A 56 25.20 -15.42 19.37
C ASP A 56 25.32 -16.92 19.67
N HIS A 57 24.19 -17.60 19.91
CA HIS A 57 24.15 -19.06 19.99
C HIS A 57 24.66 -19.72 18.70
N TYR A 58 24.17 -19.26 17.54
CA TYR A 58 24.60 -19.78 16.24
C TYR A 58 26.09 -19.52 15.99
N LYS A 59 26.61 -18.33 16.29
CA LYS A 59 28.04 -18.01 16.15
C LYS A 59 28.94 -18.93 16.99
N LYS A 60 28.50 -19.32 18.20
CA LYS A 60 29.27 -20.18 19.11
C LYS A 60 29.20 -21.66 18.75
N THR A 61 28.04 -22.13 18.27
CA THR A 61 27.75 -23.57 18.15
C THR A 61 27.58 -24.07 16.72
N GLY A 62 27.38 -23.17 15.76
CA GLY A 62 26.95 -23.50 14.40
C GLY A 62 25.50 -24.01 14.30
N LYS A 63 24.75 -24.06 15.41
CA LYS A 63 23.39 -24.63 15.48
C LYS A 63 22.33 -23.53 15.63
N ILE A 64 21.25 -23.65 14.86
CA ILE A 64 20.09 -22.76 14.96
C ILE A 64 19.30 -23.14 16.20
N THR A 65 19.09 -22.20 17.12
CA THR A 65 18.22 -22.42 18.28
C THR A 65 16.74 -22.33 17.88
N GLN A 66 15.90 -23.16 18.49
CA GLN A 66 14.44 -23.10 18.35
C GLN A 66 13.77 -22.35 19.50
N TRP A 67 14.55 -21.87 20.48
CA TRP A 67 14.07 -21.16 21.67
C TRP A 67 14.98 -19.96 21.99
N THR A 68 14.39 -18.89 22.50
CA THR A 68 15.09 -17.72 23.03
C THR A 68 14.54 -17.37 24.40
N ASN A 69 15.41 -17.10 25.37
CA ASN A 69 15.05 -16.65 26.71
C ASN A 69 15.00 -15.12 26.82
N SER A 70 15.60 -14.39 25.87
CA SER A 70 15.69 -12.93 25.92
C SER A 70 14.37 -12.20 25.65
N MET A 71 13.36 -12.90 25.13
CA MET A 71 12.04 -12.34 24.81
C MET A 71 10.97 -12.97 25.69
N PHE A 72 10.21 -12.12 26.41
CA PHE A 72 9.05 -12.53 27.23
C PHE A 72 9.32 -13.65 28.25
N GLY A 73 10.56 -13.80 28.73
CA GLY A 73 10.97 -14.89 29.62
C GLY A 73 11.10 -16.26 28.95
N GLY A 74 10.97 -16.32 27.61
CA GLY A 74 11.01 -17.56 26.84
C GLY A 74 9.99 -17.56 25.71
N MET A 75 10.43 -17.73 24.47
CA MET A 75 9.53 -18.02 23.34
C MET A 75 10.22 -18.81 22.23
N PRO A 76 9.46 -19.45 21.33
CA PRO A 76 10.04 -20.13 20.18
C PRO A 76 10.76 -19.15 19.24
N ALA A 77 12.03 -19.44 18.97
CA ALA A 77 12.89 -18.58 18.16
C ALA A 77 12.48 -18.57 16.68
N TYR A 78 11.75 -19.57 16.19
CA TYR A 78 11.34 -19.65 14.78
C TYR A 78 10.39 -18.53 14.33
N LEU A 79 9.80 -17.77 15.25
CA LEU A 79 8.98 -16.58 14.94
C LEU A 79 9.80 -15.29 14.83
N ILE A 80 11.02 -15.32 15.34
CA ILE A 80 11.97 -14.21 15.31
C ILE A 80 13.01 -14.46 14.21
N LYS A 81 13.66 -15.63 14.28
CA LYS A 81 14.71 -16.07 13.38
C LYS A 81 14.59 -17.57 13.11
N ALA A 82 14.06 -17.92 11.94
CA ALA A 82 14.08 -19.26 11.39
C ALA A 82 14.89 -19.32 10.10
N ASP A 83 15.39 -20.51 9.76
CA ASP A 83 15.91 -20.80 8.43
C ASP A 83 15.02 -21.82 7.72
N TYR A 84 14.84 -21.62 6.41
CA TYR A 84 14.02 -22.47 5.55
C TYR A 84 14.86 -22.92 4.35
N PRO A 85 15.90 -23.75 4.55
CA PRO A 85 16.92 -24.05 3.54
C PRO A 85 16.37 -24.80 2.31
N ASN A 86 15.22 -25.47 2.46
CA ASN A 86 14.58 -26.25 1.39
C ASN A 86 13.53 -25.45 0.60
N SER A 87 13.25 -24.20 0.98
CA SER A 87 12.32 -23.34 0.26
C SER A 87 13.06 -22.57 -0.84
N TRP A 88 12.88 -22.99 -2.10
CA TRP A 88 13.48 -22.33 -3.26
C TRP A 88 13.01 -20.89 -3.44
N THR A 89 11.74 -20.62 -3.16
CA THR A 89 11.16 -19.28 -3.15
C THR A 89 11.75 -18.41 -2.05
N THR A 90 12.11 -18.98 -0.89
CA THR A 90 12.89 -18.26 0.14
C THR A 90 14.28 -17.89 -0.37
N LYS A 91 14.99 -18.80 -1.04
CA LYS A 91 16.30 -18.51 -1.63
C LYS A 91 16.21 -17.42 -2.71
N ALA A 92 15.23 -17.53 -3.61
CA ALA A 92 14.97 -16.53 -4.64
C ALA A 92 14.58 -15.18 -4.01
N GLY A 93 13.73 -15.17 -3.00
CA GLY A 93 13.36 -13.97 -2.25
C GLY A 93 14.56 -13.28 -1.60
N ARG A 94 15.44 -14.05 -0.92
CA ARG A 94 16.71 -13.55 -0.38
C ARG A 94 17.61 -12.97 -1.45
N PHE A 95 17.71 -13.63 -2.61
CA PHE A 95 18.49 -13.13 -3.74
C PHE A 95 17.93 -11.78 -4.21
N PHE A 96 16.63 -11.70 -4.53
CA PHE A 96 16.02 -10.49 -5.07
C PHE A 96 16.09 -9.30 -4.08
N VAL A 97 15.84 -9.54 -2.79
CA VAL A 97 15.96 -8.52 -1.75
C VAL A 97 17.41 -8.12 -1.52
N GLY A 98 18.36 -9.04 -1.66
CA GLY A 98 19.79 -8.82 -1.45
C GLY A 98 20.54 -8.21 -2.64
N MET A 99 19.92 -8.03 -3.81
CA MET A 99 20.59 -7.48 -5.00
C MET A 99 21.05 -6.03 -4.80
N PHE A 100 20.36 -5.28 -3.95
CA PHE A 100 20.62 -3.86 -3.71
C PHE A 100 20.59 -3.56 -2.20
N PRO A 101 21.25 -2.48 -1.74
CA PRO A 101 21.21 -2.06 -0.35
C PRO A 101 19.80 -1.62 0.09
N GLU A 102 19.48 -1.82 1.36
CA GLU A 102 18.26 -1.24 1.97
C GLU A 102 18.41 0.28 2.16
N PRO A 103 17.36 1.08 1.91
CA PRO A 103 16.01 0.70 1.49
C PRO A 103 15.78 0.69 -0.05
N ALA A 104 16.82 0.90 -0.85
CA ALA A 104 16.70 0.99 -2.32
C ALA A 104 16.16 -0.31 -2.95
N ASN A 105 16.54 -1.47 -2.40
CA ASN A 105 16.01 -2.76 -2.82
C ASN A 105 14.48 -2.82 -2.82
N LEU A 106 13.80 -2.29 -1.80
CA LEU A 106 12.34 -2.34 -1.67
C LEU A 106 11.66 -1.51 -2.77
N VAL A 107 12.18 -0.31 -3.05
CA VAL A 107 11.64 0.55 -4.12
C VAL A 107 11.87 -0.07 -5.49
N ILE A 108 13.04 -0.66 -5.74
CA ILE A 108 13.31 -1.38 -6.99
C ILE A 108 12.35 -2.57 -7.13
N LEU A 109 12.06 -3.31 -6.05
CA LEU A 109 11.10 -4.41 -6.09
C LEU A 109 9.67 -3.92 -6.38
N TYR A 110 9.23 -2.79 -5.83
CA TYR A 110 7.94 -2.18 -6.20
C TYR A 110 7.88 -1.85 -7.69
N LEU A 111 8.92 -1.17 -8.20
CA LEU A 111 9.02 -0.77 -9.61
C LEU A 111 8.98 -2.00 -10.53
N LEU A 112 9.81 -3.00 -10.26
CA LEU A 112 9.88 -4.24 -11.05
C LEU A 112 8.58 -5.04 -10.97
N GLY A 113 8.01 -5.21 -9.78
CA GLY A 113 6.79 -5.97 -9.58
C GLY A 113 5.63 -5.39 -10.39
N PHE A 114 5.41 -4.08 -10.27
CA PHE A 114 4.35 -3.41 -11.03
C PHE A 114 4.64 -3.38 -12.53
N TYR A 115 5.89 -3.21 -12.94
CA TYR A 115 6.29 -3.26 -14.34
C TYR A 115 6.00 -4.64 -14.97
N VAL A 116 6.27 -5.73 -14.26
CA VAL A 116 5.95 -7.09 -14.72
C VAL A 116 4.46 -7.27 -14.97
N LEU A 117 3.59 -6.70 -14.12
CA LEU A 117 2.15 -6.66 -14.34
C LEU A 117 1.77 -5.91 -15.61
N LEU A 118 2.32 -4.72 -15.83
CA LEU A 118 2.01 -3.94 -17.02
C LEU A 118 2.53 -4.61 -18.30
N ALA A 119 3.72 -5.22 -18.23
CA ALA A 119 4.29 -5.99 -19.33
C ALA A 119 3.44 -7.22 -19.67
N SER A 120 2.90 -7.94 -18.68
CA SER A 120 2.01 -9.09 -18.92
C SER A 120 0.70 -8.70 -19.61
N LEU A 121 0.23 -7.48 -19.35
CA LEU A 121 -0.92 -6.86 -20.01
C LEU A 121 -0.59 -6.27 -21.39
N ARG A 122 0.65 -6.43 -21.87
CA ARG A 122 1.16 -5.91 -23.15
C ARG A 122 1.07 -4.38 -23.24
N ILE A 123 1.16 -3.71 -22.09
CA ILE A 123 1.27 -2.26 -22.05
C ILE A 123 2.63 -1.85 -22.63
N ASN A 124 2.65 -0.73 -23.36
CA ASN A 124 3.88 -0.17 -23.92
C ASN A 124 4.94 -0.02 -22.80
N PRO A 125 6.20 -0.46 -23.00
CA PRO A 125 7.25 -0.41 -21.99
C PRO A 125 7.44 0.96 -21.31
N TRP A 126 7.32 2.06 -22.04
CA TRP A 126 7.51 3.41 -21.49
C TRP A 126 6.34 3.84 -20.62
N LEU A 127 5.11 3.52 -21.03
CA LEU A 127 3.95 3.67 -20.17
C LEU A 127 4.03 2.74 -18.95
N GLY A 128 4.61 1.55 -19.13
CA GLY A 128 4.96 0.61 -18.07
C GLY A 128 5.88 1.24 -17.02
N VAL A 129 6.93 1.94 -17.44
CA VAL A 129 7.87 2.65 -16.57
C VAL A 129 7.14 3.74 -15.77
N LEU A 130 6.34 4.58 -16.44
CA LEU A 130 5.58 5.64 -15.77
C LEU A 130 4.57 5.08 -14.76
N GLY A 131 3.88 4.00 -15.11
CA GLY A 131 2.95 3.31 -14.21
C GLY A 131 3.62 2.72 -12.99
N ALA A 132 4.78 2.08 -13.19
CA ALA A 132 5.59 1.54 -12.09
C ALA A 132 6.07 2.64 -11.14
N ILE A 133 6.52 3.79 -11.68
CA ILE A 133 6.90 4.97 -10.87
C ILE A 133 5.69 5.48 -10.08
N GLY A 134 4.54 5.63 -10.73
CA GLY A 134 3.30 6.06 -10.07
C GLY A 134 2.89 5.15 -8.92
N PHE A 135 3.04 3.83 -9.07
CA PHE A 135 2.79 2.86 -8.00
C PHE A 135 3.84 2.92 -6.88
N ALA A 136 5.13 2.88 -7.22
CA ALA A 136 6.20 2.77 -6.25
C ALA A 136 6.30 4.04 -5.36
N PHE A 137 6.13 5.22 -5.96
CA PHE A 137 6.26 6.52 -5.31
C PHE A 137 4.98 7.05 -4.64
N CYS A 138 3.96 6.20 -4.48
CA CYS A 138 2.90 6.47 -3.52
C CYS A 138 3.48 6.62 -2.11
N SER A 139 3.03 7.65 -1.39
CA SER A 139 3.57 8.00 -0.06
C SER A 139 3.49 6.86 0.97
N TYR A 140 2.42 6.05 0.94
CA TYR A 140 2.22 4.96 1.89
C TYR A 140 3.28 3.85 1.75
N ASN A 141 3.84 3.63 0.54
CA ASN A 141 4.96 2.72 0.37
C ASN A 141 6.21 3.22 1.12
N PHE A 142 6.47 4.53 1.07
CA PHE A 142 7.59 5.16 1.75
C PHE A 142 7.39 5.24 3.27
N ILE A 143 6.16 5.45 3.74
CA ILE A 143 5.81 5.39 5.17
C ILE A 143 6.08 3.98 5.72
N ASN A 144 5.70 2.93 4.97
CA ASN A 144 6.01 1.56 5.37
C ASN A 144 7.52 1.28 5.41
N ILE A 145 8.29 1.84 4.45
CA ILE A 145 9.76 1.71 4.45
C ILE A 145 10.36 2.46 5.63
N GLU A 146 9.92 3.69 5.91
CA GLU A 146 10.46 4.53 6.98
C GLU A 146 10.24 3.91 8.37
N ALA A 147 9.05 3.36 8.62
CA ALA A 147 8.75 2.63 9.85
C ALA A 147 9.58 1.33 10.03
N GLY A 148 10.15 0.78 8.95
CA GLY A 148 10.85 -0.50 8.96
C GLY A 148 9.94 -1.71 8.73
N HIS A 149 8.76 -1.51 8.15
CA HIS A 149 7.85 -2.60 7.78
C HIS A 149 8.31 -3.34 6.51
N VAL A 150 9.57 -3.79 6.51
CA VAL A 150 10.25 -4.45 5.38
C VAL A 150 9.50 -5.68 4.90
N SER A 151 9.04 -6.54 5.82
CA SER A 151 8.20 -7.71 5.53
C SER A 151 6.93 -7.36 4.76
N LYS A 152 6.26 -6.27 5.15
CA LYS A 152 5.05 -5.75 4.47
C LYS A 152 5.40 -5.24 3.08
N ALA A 153 6.48 -4.48 2.97
CA ALA A 153 6.95 -3.93 1.71
C ALA A 153 7.26 -5.01 0.67
N ILE A 154 7.95 -6.08 1.09
CA ILE A 154 8.23 -7.25 0.24
C ILE A 154 6.94 -7.90 -0.25
N ALA A 155 5.95 -8.10 0.64
CA ALA A 155 4.66 -8.68 0.26
C ALA A 155 3.95 -7.80 -0.78
N ILE A 156 3.88 -6.48 -0.57
CA ILE A 156 3.28 -5.52 -1.51
C ILE A 156 3.97 -5.57 -2.88
N ALA A 157 5.31 -5.65 -2.93
CA ALA A 157 6.05 -5.69 -4.19
C ALA A 157 5.72 -6.91 -5.07
N PHE A 158 5.37 -8.04 -4.45
CA PHE A 158 5.02 -9.26 -5.16
C PHE A 158 3.52 -9.42 -5.47
N ILE A 159 2.66 -8.51 -4.98
CA ILE A 159 1.24 -8.52 -5.34
C ILE A 159 0.99 -8.26 -6.84
N PRO A 160 1.54 -7.20 -7.47
CA PRO A 160 1.30 -6.95 -8.89
C PRO A 160 1.67 -8.12 -9.81
N PRO A 161 2.85 -8.76 -9.71
CA PRO A 161 3.18 -9.90 -10.57
C PRO A 161 2.39 -11.17 -10.20
N MET A 162 1.91 -11.31 -8.96
CA MET A 162 0.95 -12.36 -8.61
C MET A 162 -0.40 -12.14 -9.32
N LEU A 163 -0.91 -10.90 -9.34
CA LEU A 163 -2.10 -10.51 -10.10
C LEU A 163 -1.91 -10.75 -11.61
N ALA A 164 -0.73 -10.48 -12.14
CA ALA A 164 -0.40 -10.77 -13.54
C ALA A 164 -0.57 -12.26 -13.87
N GLY A 165 -0.09 -13.16 -13.02
CA GLY A 165 -0.30 -14.60 -13.16
C GLY A 165 -1.78 -14.97 -13.23
N ALA A 166 -2.59 -14.39 -12.34
CA ALA A 166 -4.03 -14.58 -12.35
C ALA A 166 -4.70 -14.11 -13.65
N LEU A 167 -4.38 -12.88 -14.09
CA LEU A 167 -4.95 -12.33 -15.32
C LEU A 167 -4.53 -13.13 -16.56
N LEU A 168 -3.29 -13.63 -16.62
CA LEU A 168 -2.83 -14.50 -17.70
C LEU A 168 -3.57 -15.85 -17.73
N ALA A 169 -3.85 -16.44 -16.56
CA ALA A 169 -4.62 -17.67 -16.47
C ALA A 169 -6.04 -17.47 -17.02
N PHE A 170 -6.73 -16.40 -16.60
CA PHE A 170 -8.07 -16.06 -17.13
C PHE A 170 -8.08 -15.67 -18.61
N GLN A 171 -6.95 -15.23 -19.17
CA GLN A 171 -6.76 -15.02 -20.60
C GLN A 171 -6.46 -16.32 -21.38
N GLY A 172 -6.55 -17.49 -20.75
CA GLY A 172 -6.34 -18.79 -21.39
C GLY A 172 -4.89 -19.29 -21.37
N LYS A 173 -3.94 -18.52 -20.82
CA LYS A 173 -2.53 -18.96 -20.68
C LYS A 173 -2.33 -19.73 -19.37
N TYR A 174 -3.02 -20.86 -19.23
CA TYR A 174 -3.16 -21.58 -17.97
C TYR A 174 -1.83 -21.93 -17.29
N LEU A 175 -0.90 -22.58 -18.01
CA LEU A 175 0.38 -23.00 -17.44
C LEU A 175 1.24 -21.81 -17.01
N LEU A 176 1.39 -20.82 -17.90
CA LEU A 176 2.17 -19.62 -17.61
C LEU A 176 1.55 -18.82 -16.45
N GLY A 177 0.23 -18.64 -16.48
CA GLY A 177 -0.51 -17.90 -15.45
C GLY A 177 -0.45 -18.59 -14.09
N GLY A 178 -0.70 -19.90 -14.03
CA GLY A 178 -0.60 -20.71 -12.82
C GLY A 178 0.82 -20.76 -12.26
N ALA A 179 1.83 -20.96 -13.10
CA ALA A 179 3.23 -20.97 -12.68
C ALA A 179 3.69 -19.60 -12.15
N MET A 180 3.34 -18.52 -12.86
CA MET A 180 3.64 -17.15 -12.44
C MET A 180 2.94 -16.83 -11.12
N PHE A 181 1.65 -17.15 -10.99
CA PHE A 181 0.89 -16.97 -9.75
C PHE A 181 1.52 -17.72 -8.58
N GLY A 182 1.85 -19.01 -8.75
CA GLY A 182 2.48 -19.82 -7.70
C GLY A 182 3.86 -19.33 -7.29
N LEU A 183 4.70 -18.94 -8.25
CA LEU A 183 6.03 -18.37 -7.98
C LEU A 183 5.92 -17.08 -7.15
N PHE A 184 5.09 -16.13 -7.59
CA PHE A 184 4.96 -14.86 -6.91
C PHE A 184 4.17 -14.95 -5.59
N LEU A 185 3.27 -15.93 -5.44
CA LEU A 185 2.70 -16.27 -4.14
C LEU A 185 3.77 -16.78 -3.18
N GLY A 186 4.67 -17.66 -3.62
CA GLY A 186 5.81 -18.08 -2.82
C GLY A 186 6.71 -16.91 -2.41
N LEU A 187 7.08 -16.04 -3.35
CA LEU A 187 7.87 -14.83 -3.06
C LEU A 187 7.14 -13.84 -2.14
N ASN A 188 5.83 -13.69 -2.27
CA ASN A 188 5.01 -12.90 -1.36
C ASN A 188 5.01 -13.48 0.07
N LEU A 189 4.88 -14.81 0.20
CA LEU A 189 4.93 -15.52 1.48
C LEU A 189 6.33 -15.55 2.12
N PHE A 190 7.39 -15.42 1.32
CA PHE A 190 8.74 -15.17 1.83
C PHE A 190 8.78 -13.86 2.66
N GLY A 191 8.10 -12.82 2.20
CA GLY A 191 7.94 -11.55 2.93
C GLY A 191 7.24 -11.67 4.29
N ASN A 192 6.59 -12.80 4.59
CA ASN A 192 5.97 -13.12 5.89
C ASN A 192 4.88 -12.17 6.38
N HIS A 193 4.21 -11.45 5.48
CA HIS A 193 3.13 -10.56 5.87
C HIS A 193 1.78 -11.13 5.41
N VAL A 194 1.36 -12.25 6.02
CA VAL A 194 0.17 -13.04 5.65
C VAL A 194 -1.09 -12.20 5.56
N GLN A 195 -1.21 -11.14 6.37
CA GLN A 195 -2.35 -10.22 6.33
C GLN A 195 -2.49 -9.45 5.00
N ILE A 196 -1.37 -9.04 4.37
CA ILE A 196 -1.41 -8.36 3.06
C ILE A 196 -1.80 -9.36 1.97
N THR A 197 -1.24 -10.58 2.05
CA THR A 197 -1.62 -11.70 1.18
C THR A 197 -3.12 -11.99 1.28
N TYR A 198 -3.65 -12.05 2.50
CA TYR A 198 -5.06 -12.28 2.77
C TYR A 198 -5.95 -11.21 2.13
N TYR A 199 -5.64 -9.92 2.33
CA TYR A 199 -6.42 -8.84 1.70
C TYR A 199 -6.37 -8.89 0.17
N PHE A 200 -5.22 -9.26 -0.41
CA PHE A 200 -5.15 -9.48 -1.85
C PHE A 200 -6.05 -10.63 -2.31
N PHE A 201 -6.16 -11.71 -1.53
CA PHE A 201 -7.08 -12.81 -1.84
C PHE A 201 -8.55 -12.38 -1.79
N LEU A 202 -8.93 -11.40 -0.96
CA LEU A 202 -10.28 -10.82 -1.00
C LEU A 202 -10.55 -10.10 -2.33
N SER A 203 -9.58 -9.33 -2.84
CA SER A 203 -9.68 -8.73 -4.17
C SER A 203 -9.67 -9.77 -5.29
N MET A 204 -8.92 -10.86 -5.14
CA MET A 204 -8.95 -11.99 -6.08
C MET A 204 -10.31 -12.70 -6.09
N ALA A 205 -11.00 -12.80 -4.95
CA ALA A 205 -12.36 -13.33 -4.88
C ALA A 205 -13.32 -12.43 -5.67
N LEU A 206 -13.20 -11.10 -5.55
CA LEU A 206 -13.96 -10.17 -6.40
C LEU A 206 -13.66 -10.38 -7.88
N LEU A 207 -12.38 -10.45 -8.28
CA LEU A 207 -12.00 -10.77 -9.66
C LEU A 207 -12.64 -12.09 -10.12
N GLY A 208 -12.61 -13.13 -9.29
CA GLY A 208 -13.24 -14.42 -9.56
C GLY A 208 -14.75 -14.31 -9.81
N ILE A 209 -15.47 -13.54 -9.00
CA ILE A 209 -16.91 -13.26 -9.20
C ILE A 209 -17.14 -12.60 -10.56
N PHE A 210 -16.34 -11.59 -10.92
CA PHE A 210 -16.44 -10.94 -12.23
C PHE A 210 -16.15 -11.90 -13.39
N GLN A 211 -15.18 -12.80 -13.23
CA GLN A 211 -14.87 -13.84 -14.22
C GLN A 211 -16.01 -14.86 -14.34
N VAL A 212 -16.69 -15.21 -13.24
CA VAL A 212 -17.88 -16.07 -13.27
C VAL A 212 -19.01 -15.38 -14.04
N ILE A 213 -19.30 -14.11 -13.73
CA ILE A 213 -20.34 -13.33 -14.44
C ILE A 213 -20.01 -13.24 -15.94
N GLN A 214 -18.76 -12.97 -16.29
CA GLN A 214 -18.32 -12.93 -17.68
C GLN A 214 -18.47 -14.30 -18.36
N ALA A 215 -18.07 -15.38 -17.70
CA ALA A 215 -18.18 -16.73 -18.24
C ALA A 215 -19.63 -17.16 -18.48
N ILE A 216 -20.56 -16.73 -17.63
CA ILE A 216 -22.00 -16.96 -17.83
C ILE A 216 -22.50 -16.20 -19.07
N ARG A 217 -22.14 -14.92 -19.21
CA ARG A 217 -22.60 -14.07 -20.33
C ARG A 217 -22.02 -14.50 -21.68
N GLU A 218 -20.73 -14.83 -21.70
CA GLU A 218 -19.98 -15.15 -22.92
C GLU A 218 -19.93 -16.67 -23.19
N LYS A 219 -20.50 -17.49 -22.30
CA LYS A 219 -20.50 -18.97 -22.37
C LYS A 219 -19.08 -19.58 -22.38
N THR A 220 -18.13 -18.98 -21.66
CA THR A 220 -16.71 -19.36 -21.62
C THR A 220 -16.34 -20.21 -20.38
N PHE A 221 -17.27 -21.03 -19.87
CA PHE A 221 -17.10 -21.83 -18.64
C PHE A 221 -15.85 -22.72 -18.63
N LYS A 222 -15.48 -23.31 -19.78
CA LYS A 222 -14.26 -24.13 -19.88
C LYS A 222 -13.02 -23.33 -19.52
N ASN A 223 -12.91 -22.09 -20.01
CA ASN A 223 -11.79 -21.21 -19.70
C ASN A 223 -11.77 -20.86 -18.20
N LEU A 224 -12.93 -20.54 -17.61
CA LEU A 224 -13.06 -20.26 -16.18
C LEU A 224 -12.55 -21.43 -15.33
N ILE A 225 -12.99 -22.66 -15.63
CA ILE A 225 -12.61 -23.87 -14.88
C ILE A 225 -11.11 -24.12 -15.01
N LEU A 226 -10.57 -24.10 -16.24
CA LEU A 226 -9.14 -24.36 -16.49
C LEU A 226 -8.25 -23.28 -15.85
N ALA A 227 -8.64 -22.01 -15.93
CA ALA A 227 -7.93 -20.92 -15.27
C ALA A 227 -7.93 -21.09 -13.75
N THR A 228 -9.10 -21.38 -13.17
CA THR A 228 -9.24 -21.59 -11.72
C THR A 228 -8.41 -22.79 -11.26
N LEU A 229 -8.43 -23.89 -12.01
CA LEU A 229 -7.60 -25.07 -11.69
C LEU A 229 -6.11 -24.75 -11.76
N ALA A 230 -5.66 -24.02 -12.78
CA ALA A 230 -4.27 -23.62 -12.91
C ALA A 230 -3.82 -22.71 -11.75
N LEU A 231 -4.68 -21.78 -11.33
CA LEU A 231 -4.41 -20.91 -10.18
C LEU A 231 -4.46 -21.68 -8.86
N ALA A 232 -5.35 -22.66 -8.70
CA ALA A 232 -5.40 -23.52 -7.53
C ALA A 232 -4.13 -24.37 -7.41
N VAL A 233 -3.69 -25.01 -8.51
CA VAL A 233 -2.44 -25.78 -8.54
C VAL A 233 -1.24 -24.88 -8.25
N GLY A 234 -1.15 -23.72 -8.91
CA GLY A 234 -0.10 -22.73 -8.64
C GLY A 234 -0.12 -22.25 -7.18
N GLY A 235 -1.31 -22.00 -6.63
CA GLY A 235 -1.52 -21.58 -5.26
C GLY A 235 -1.07 -22.63 -4.24
N VAL A 236 -1.43 -23.89 -4.44
CA VAL A 236 -1.01 -25.02 -3.60
C VAL A 236 0.51 -25.18 -3.63
N LEU A 237 1.13 -25.11 -4.81
CA LEU A 237 2.60 -25.21 -4.92
C LEU A 237 3.31 -24.01 -4.25
N GLY A 238 2.80 -22.80 -4.49
CA GLY A 238 3.34 -21.56 -3.91
C GLY A 238 3.23 -21.55 -2.38
N ALA A 239 2.04 -21.80 -1.83
CA ALA A 239 1.81 -21.87 -0.40
C ALA A 239 2.51 -23.07 0.25
N GLY A 240 2.51 -24.22 -0.42
CA GLY A 240 3.18 -25.45 0.02
C GLY A 240 4.69 -25.27 0.20
N SER A 241 5.33 -24.45 -0.65
CA SER A 241 6.76 -24.11 -0.51
C SER A 241 7.11 -23.30 0.76
N HIS A 242 6.09 -22.82 1.48
CA HIS A 242 6.18 -22.13 2.77
C HIS A 242 5.40 -22.83 3.90
N ALA A 243 4.96 -24.08 3.70
CA ALA A 243 4.14 -24.81 4.67
C ALA A 243 4.79 -24.89 6.06
N SER A 244 6.10 -25.17 6.16
CA SER A 244 6.80 -25.24 7.46
C SER A 244 6.67 -23.96 8.27
N ARG A 245 6.66 -22.80 7.61
CA ARG A 245 6.48 -21.49 8.25
C ARG A 245 5.04 -21.22 8.62
N LEU A 246 4.12 -21.51 7.69
CA LEU A 246 2.69 -21.26 7.88
C LEU A 246 2.11 -22.15 8.97
N LEU A 247 2.47 -23.43 8.99
CA LEU A 247 2.01 -24.39 9.99
C LEU A 247 2.55 -24.07 11.38
N THR A 248 3.84 -23.77 11.53
CA THR A 248 4.41 -23.37 12.84
C THR A 248 3.82 -22.05 13.35
N THR A 249 3.55 -21.11 12.45
CA THR A 249 2.85 -19.87 12.80
C THR A 249 1.40 -20.15 13.23
N SER A 250 0.71 -21.04 12.52
CA SER A 250 -0.67 -21.43 12.83
C SER A 250 -0.77 -22.17 14.17
N GLU A 251 0.18 -23.05 14.47
CA GLU A 251 0.31 -23.74 15.76
C GLU A 251 0.53 -22.72 16.87
N TYR A 252 1.52 -21.84 16.71
CA TYR A 252 1.83 -20.84 17.73
C TYR A 252 0.72 -19.80 17.94
N ALA A 253 -0.10 -19.54 16.92
CA ALA A 253 -1.20 -18.58 17.04
C ALA A 253 -2.15 -18.92 18.21
N LEU A 254 -2.33 -20.21 18.53
CA LEU A 254 -3.13 -20.69 19.66
C LEU A 254 -2.55 -20.30 21.02
N TYR A 255 -1.24 -20.15 21.11
CA TYR A 255 -0.50 -19.77 22.33
C TYR A 255 -0.19 -18.27 22.41
N SER A 256 -0.85 -17.47 21.58
CA SER A 256 -0.69 -16.01 21.52
C SER A 256 -2.00 -15.31 21.88
N ILE A 257 -1.99 -13.98 21.89
CA ILE A 257 -3.21 -13.15 22.04
C ILE A 257 -4.30 -13.41 20.98
N ARG A 258 -4.00 -14.24 19.97
CA ARG A 258 -4.92 -14.66 18.90
C ARG A 258 -5.64 -15.99 19.19
N GLY A 259 -5.17 -16.72 20.21
CA GLY A 259 -5.76 -17.96 20.69
C GLY A 259 -6.91 -17.71 21.65
N LYS A 260 -7.26 -18.76 22.41
CA LYS A 260 -8.23 -18.66 23.50
C LYS A 260 -7.53 -18.11 24.74
N SER A 261 -8.15 -17.16 25.44
CA SER A 261 -7.61 -16.66 26.72
C SER A 261 -7.74 -17.73 27.81
N GLU A 262 -6.64 -18.06 28.48
CA GLU A 262 -6.62 -18.90 29.69
C GLU A 262 -7.03 -18.11 30.95
N LEU A 263 -7.03 -16.78 30.88
CA LEU A 263 -7.44 -15.90 31.97
C LEU A 263 -8.93 -15.63 31.90
N SER A 264 -9.65 -15.94 32.99
CA SER A 264 -11.00 -15.46 33.22
C SER A 264 -11.01 -13.92 33.34
N PRO A 265 -12.00 -13.21 32.77
CA PRO A 265 -12.13 -11.77 32.96
C PRO A 265 -12.17 -11.42 34.44
N ARG A 266 -11.35 -10.45 34.89
CA ARG A 266 -11.43 -9.97 36.29
C ARG A 266 -12.77 -9.28 36.50
N LYS A 267 -13.42 -9.53 37.64
CA LYS A 267 -14.72 -8.92 37.99
C LYS A 267 -14.68 -7.40 38.10
N ASP A 268 -13.49 -6.82 38.33
CA ASP A 268 -13.30 -5.39 38.61
C ASP A 268 -12.47 -4.69 37.50
N ALA A 269 -12.24 -5.33 36.36
CA ALA A 269 -11.60 -4.68 35.23
C ALA A 269 -12.61 -3.83 34.46
N SER A 270 -12.16 -2.65 34.01
CA SER A 270 -12.80 -1.86 32.96
C SER A 270 -13.27 -2.77 31.79
N PRO A 271 -14.29 -2.39 31.01
CA PRO A 271 -14.91 -3.23 29.95
C PRO A 271 -13.98 -3.61 28.78
N GLU A 272 -12.66 -3.55 28.95
CA GLU A 272 -11.60 -3.99 28.05
C GLU A 272 -11.42 -5.53 28.04
N ALA A 273 -12.48 -6.27 28.34
CA ALA A 273 -12.43 -7.71 28.54
C ALA A 273 -12.03 -8.45 27.25
N HIS A 274 -10.83 -9.03 27.30
CA HIS A 274 -10.26 -9.94 26.29
C HIS A 274 -11.32 -10.86 25.65
N SER A 275 -11.35 -10.89 24.32
CA SER A 275 -12.19 -11.82 23.56
C SER A 275 -11.89 -13.27 23.95
N ALA A 276 -12.93 -14.10 24.05
CA ALA A 276 -12.79 -15.52 24.36
C ALA A 276 -11.98 -16.27 23.28
N GLU A 277 -12.00 -15.80 22.03
CA GLU A 277 -11.22 -16.34 20.91
C GLU A 277 -10.87 -15.25 19.89
N GLY A 278 -9.62 -15.21 19.42
CA GLY A 278 -9.16 -14.19 18.47
C GLY A 278 -8.71 -12.91 19.16
N LEU A 279 -8.40 -11.88 18.37
CA LEU A 279 -8.02 -10.57 18.91
C LEU A 279 -9.24 -9.86 19.50
N ASP A 280 -9.00 -8.97 20.46
CA ASP A 280 -10.02 -8.02 20.89
C ASP A 280 -10.32 -7.00 19.77
N LYS A 281 -11.59 -6.58 19.65
CA LYS A 281 -12.03 -5.65 18.61
C LYS A 281 -11.36 -4.28 18.75
N ASN A 282 -11.21 -3.74 19.96
CA ASN A 282 -10.54 -2.45 20.16
C ASN A 282 -9.08 -2.52 19.71
N TYR A 283 -8.41 -3.64 20.00
CA TYR A 283 -7.06 -3.86 19.52
C TYR A 283 -6.99 -4.03 17.99
N ALA A 284 -7.85 -4.86 17.41
CA ALA A 284 -7.86 -5.15 15.97
C ALA A 284 -8.12 -3.89 15.13
N PHE A 285 -9.04 -3.05 15.59
CA PHE A 285 -9.47 -1.81 14.94
C PHE A 285 -8.81 -0.55 15.52
N SER A 286 -7.76 -0.68 16.33
CA SER A 286 -7.00 0.45 16.90
C SER A 286 -6.42 1.41 15.85
N TYR A 287 -6.16 0.91 14.64
CA TYR A 287 -5.82 1.72 13.48
C TYR A 287 -6.96 1.61 12.47
N SER A 288 -7.95 2.49 12.64
CA SER A 288 -9.10 2.65 11.76
C SER A 288 -9.00 3.97 11.03
N TYR A 289 -9.10 3.94 9.71
CA TYR A 289 -9.00 5.12 8.87
C TYR A 289 -10.28 5.94 8.95
N GLY A 290 -10.21 7.25 9.16
CA GLY A 290 -11.36 8.13 9.06
C GLY A 290 -11.98 8.10 7.66
N ILE A 291 -13.30 8.18 7.56
CA ILE A 291 -13.97 8.21 6.25
C ILE A 291 -13.49 9.41 5.44
N SER A 292 -13.38 10.59 6.07
CA SER A 292 -12.84 11.80 5.45
C SER A 292 -11.34 11.71 5.16
N GLU A 293 -10.58 10.85 5.84
CA GLU A 293 -9.18 10.60 5.50
C GLU A 293 -9.02 10.01 4.10
N THR A 294 -10.08 9.43 3.50
CA THR A 294 -10.07 9.01 2.09
C THR A 294 -9.63 10.12 1.14
N PHE A 295 -9.89 11.40 1.47
CA PHE A 295 -9.43 12.53 0.68
C PHE A 295 -7.90 12.71 0.69
N THR A 296 -7.16 12.09 1.62
CA THR A 296 -5.70 12.11 1.57
C THR A 296 -5.13 11.37 0.36
N LEU A 297 -5.90 10.49 -0.30
CA LEU A 297 -5.54 9.90 -1.59
C LEU A 297 -5.32 10.98 -2.67
N LEU A 298 -6.02 12.11 -2.55
CA LEU A 298 -6.01 13.26 -3.47
C LEU A 298 -5.19 14.45 -2.96
N ILE A 299 -5.28 14.77 -1.66
CA ILE A 299 -4.67 15.95 -1.04
C ILE A 299 -3.79 15.46 0.11
N PRO A 300 -2.46 15.43 0.00
CA PRO A 300 -1.61 14.73 0.96
C PRO A 300 -1.84 15.20 2.40
N ASN A 301 -1.76 16.50 2.70
CA ASN A 301 -1.98 16.97 4.06
C ASN A 301 -3.46 17.27 4.39
N PHE A 302 -4.43 16.57 3.79
CA PHE A 302 -5.84 16.78 4.09
C PHE A 302 -6.15 16.69 5.59
N HIS A 303 -5.54 15.73 6.28
CA HIS A 303 -5.61 15.58 7.75
C HIS A 303 -4.32 15.99 8.47
N GLY A 304 -3.59 16.98 7.92
CA GLY A 304 -2.39 17.54 8.56
C GLY A 304 -1.09 16.72 8.39
N GLY A 305 -1.16 15.57 7.71
CA GLY A 305 0.03 14.79 7.36
C GLY A 305 0.53 13.91 8.50
N SER A 306 1.77 14.10 8.93
CA SER A 306 2.40 13.29 9.98
C SER A 306 1.98 13.75 11.38
N SER A 307 1.83 12.81 12.32
CA SER A 307 1.69 13.12 13.75
C SER A 307 2.96 13.69 14.38
N SER A 308 4.07 13.70 13.63
CA SER A 308 5.37 14.26 14.02
C SER A 308 5.87 15.24 12.95
N GLY A 309 4.97 16.10 12.49
CA GLY A 309 5.25 17.11 11.47
C GLY A 309 6.17 18.22 11.99
N LYS A 310 6.83 18.91 11.06
CA LYS A 310 7.66 20.09 11.36
C LYS A 310 7.09 21.30 10.64
N LEU A 311 7.22 22.46 11.26
CA LEU A 311 6.74 23.72 10.72
C LEU A 311 7.91 24.67 10.40
N GLY A 312 7.65 25.61 9.49
CA GLY A 312 8.61 26.65 9.12
C GLY A 312 8.30 27.99 9.79
N GLU A 313 9.20 28.96 9.64
CA GLU A 313 9.04 30.31 10.23
C GLU A 313 7.83 31.11 9.70
N LYS A 314 7.14 30.61 8.68
CA LYS A 314 5.91 31.19 8.13
C LYS A 314 4.64 30.66 8.83
N SER A 315 4.78 29.72 9.76
CA SER A 315 3.64 29.07 10.39
C SER A 315 2.97 29.98 11.42
N ALA A 316 1.66 29.81 11.59
CA ALA A 316 0.89 30.50 12.61
C ALA A 316 1.41 30.16 14.02
N VAL A 317 1.80 28.92 14.28
CA VAL A 317 2.44 28.51 15.55
C VAL A 317 3.72 29.32 15.81
N PHE A 318 4.57 29.54 14.81
CA PHE A 318 5.78 30.36 14.98
C PHE A 318 5.44 31.80 15.36
N GLN A 319 4.47 32.42 14.68
CA GLN A 319 4.02 33.78 14.99
C GLN A 319 3.38 33.86 16.38
N ALA A 320 2.57 32.87 16.75
CA ALA A 320 1.93 32.80 18.05
C ALA A 320 2.96 32.69 19.19
N LEU A 321 4.05 31.93 19.00
CA LEU A 321 5.16 31.86 19.95
C LEU A 321 5.83 33.23 20.15
N LEU A 322 6.13 33.94 19.05
CA LEU A 322 6.73 35.29 19.13
C LEU A 322 5.79 36.28 19.83
N ASN A 323 4.51 36.27 19.49
CA ASN A 323 3.50 37.14 20.08
C ASN A 323 3.30 36.87 21.59
N ASN A 324 3.61 35.66 22.06
CA ASN A 324 3.58 35.27 23.47
C ASN A 324 4.96 35.40 24.15
N GLY A 325 5.86 36.20 23.59
CA GLY A 325 7.13 36.58 24.24
C GLY A 325 8.25 35.53 24.14
N GLN A 326 8.10 34.49 23.31
CA GLN A 326 9.21 33.55 23.06
C GLN A 326 10.27 34.20 22.18
N GLU A 327 11.53 34.07 22.58
CA GLU A 327 12.67 34.49 21.78
C GLU A 327 12.70 33.77 20.43
N ARG A 328 13.14 34.47 19.37
CA ARG A 328 13.09 33.93 18.00
C ARG A 328 13.84 32.60 17.87
N THR A 329 15.00 32.47 18.53
CA THR A 329 15.82 31.26 18.51
C THR A 329 15.08 30.08 19.16
N GLN A 330 14.39 30.32 20.27
CA GLN A 330 13.60 29.31 20.98
C GLN A 330 12.37 28.92 20.15
N ALA A 331 11.67 29.89 19.57
CA ALA A 331 10.53 29.62 18.69
C ALA A 331 10.95 28.75 17.48
N LYS A 332 12.10 29.04 16.85
CA LYS A 332 12.66 28.22 15.76
C LYS A 332 12.95 26.79 16.20
N GLN A 333 13.49 26.61 17.42
CA GLN A 333 13.75 25.30 17.97
C GLN A 333 12.45 24.52 18.16
N ILE A 334 11.40 25.15 18.71
CA ILE A 334 10.08 24.53 18.94
C ILE A 334 9.47 24.04 17.63
N ILE A 335 9.38 24.89 16.59
CA ILE A 335 8.77 24.51 15.30
C ILE A 335 9.59 23.45 14.53
N SER A 336 10.86 23.29 14.88
CA SER A 336 11.75 22.28 14.30
C SER A 336 11.64 20.90 14.98
N GLN A 337 10.98 20.84 16.15
CA GLN A 337 10.63 19.59 16.83
C GLN A 337 9.34 18.98 16.27
N PRO A 338 9.08 17.69 16.52
CA PRO A 338 7.82 17.05 16.16
C PRO A 338 6.61 17.76 16.79
N LEU A 339 5.70 18.25 15.94
CA LEU A 339 4.42 18.84 16.32
C LEU A 339 3.26 17.93 15.86
N PRO A 340 2.14 17.88 16.63
CA PRO A 340 1.01 17.01 16.32
C PRO A 340 0.12 17.65 15.24
N LEU A 341 0.61 17.70 14.00
CA LEU A 341 -0.15 18.29 12.89
C LEU A 341 -1.31 17.40 12.47
N TYR A 342 -1.18 16.08 12.61
CA TYR A 342 -2.23 15.14 12.31
C TYR A 342 -3.46 15.31 13.21
N TRP A 343 -4.65 15.36 12.60
CA TRP A 343 -5.92 15.57 13.29
C TRP A 343 -7.04 14.58 12.90
N GLY A 344 -6.69 13.49 12.20
CA GLY A 344 -7.64 12.42 11.86
C GLY A 344 -7.84 11.38 12.97
N ASP A 345 -8.46 10.26 12.62
CA ASP A 345 -8.92 9.24 13.57
C ASP A 345 -7.85 8.19 13.95
N LEU A 346 -6.71 8.16 13.26
CA LEU A 346 -5.61 7.25 13.59
C LEU A 346 -4.96 7.66 14.92
N PRO A 347 -4.46 6.69 15.71
CA PRO A 347 -3.74 7.00 16.95
C PRO A 347 -2.46 7.81 16.68
N PHE A 348 -1.79 7.49 15.57
CA PHE A 348 -0.73 8.30 14.97
C PHE A 348 -0.50 7.84 13.52
N THR A 349 0.20 8.66 12.74
CA THR A 349 0.67 8.30 11.41
C THR A 349 2.02 8.94 11.08
N GLY A 350 2.86 8.22 10.32
CA GLY A 350 4.08 8.76 9.73
C GLY A 350 3.80 9.73 8.58
N GLY A 351 2.61 9.67 7.98
CA GLY A 351 2.18 10.55 6.91
C GLY A 351 0.88 10.09 6.24
N PRO A 352 0.43 10.78 5.20
CA PRO A 352 -0.84 10.46 4.55
C PRO A 352 -0.75 9.23 3.66
N ALA A 353 -1.90 8.60 3.37
CA ALA A 353 -2.01 7.54 2.37
C ALA A 353 -2.16 8.10 0.95
N TYR A 354 -1.38 9.13 0.58
CA TYR A 354 -1.47 9.82 -0.71
C TYR A 354 -1.10 8.92 -1.89
N ALA A 355 -2.06 8.75 -2.81
CA ALA A 355 -1.96 7.94 -4.02
C ALA A 355 -1.44 8.72 -5.25
N GLY A 356 -1.40 10.04 -5.17
CA GLY A 356 -1.05 10.92 -6.30
C GLY A 356 -2.29 11.54 -6.95
N ALA A 357 -2.35 12.88 -7.01
CA ALA A 357 -3.47 13.61 -7.59
C ALA A 357 -3.69 13.26 -9.06
N ILE A 358 -2.58 13.13 -9.82
CA ILE A 358 -2.59 12.68 -11.21
C ILE A 358 -3.15 11.25 -11.31
N MET A 359 -2.68 10.35 -10.44
CA MET A 359 -3.10 8.95 -10.47
C MET A 359 -4.60 8.81 -10.16
N LEU A 360 -5.11 9.56 -9.19
CA LEU A 360 -6.54 9.54 -8.85
C LEU A 360 -7.40 10.16 -9.96
N PHE A 361 -6.95 11.27 -10.56
CA PHE A 361 -7.62 11.85 -11.73
C PHE A 361 -7.69 10.87 -12.90
N LEU A 362 -6.58 10.19 -13.22
CA LEU A 362 -6.53 9.17 -14.27
C LEU A 362 -7.35 7.92 -13.92
N PHE A 363 -7.45 7.54 -12.64
CA PHE A 363 -8.34 6.47 -12.18
C PHE A 363 -9.80 6.83 -12.47
N VAL A 364 -10.25 8.03 -12.08
CA VAL A 364 -11.63 8.50 -12.33
C VAL A 364 -11.89 8.61 -13.82
N LEU A 365 -10.96 9.16 -14.60
CA LEU A 365 -11.07 9.19 -16.06
C LEU A 365 -11.18 7.79 -16.66
N GLY A 366 -10.38 6.85 -16.16
CA GLY A 366 -10.38 5.45 -16.54
C GLY A 366 -11.76 4.79 -16.38
N MET A 367 -12.53 5.16 -15.35
CA MET A 367 -13.88 4.64 -15.16
C MET A 367 -14.82 4.96 -16.34
N PHE A 368 -14.59 6.07 -17.02
CA PHE A 368 -15.39 6.47 -18.18
C PHE A 368 -14.84 5.89 -19.49
N ILE A 369 -13.53 5.97 -19.72
CA ILE A 369 -12.95 5.65 -21.04
C ILE A 369 -12.57 4.18 -21.21
N VAL A 370 -12.21 3.47 -20.14
CA VAL A 370 -11.87 2.05 -20.22
C VAL A 370 -13.17 1.29 -20.49
N LYS A 371 -13.34 0.73 -21.69
CA LYS A 371 -14.59 0.02 -22.05
C LYS A 371 -14.60 -1.44 -21.52
N ASN A 372 -13.45 -1.97 -21.12
CA ASN A 372 -13.31 -3.35 -20.64
C ASN A 372 -13.96 -3.54 -19.24
N PRO A 373 -14.64 -4.68 -18.98
CA PRO A 373 -15.13 -5.05 -17.63
C PRO A 373 -14.09 -4.97 -16.50
N VAL A 374 -12.80 -4.94 -16.82
CA VAL A 374 -11.68 -4.78 -15.88
C VAL A 374 -11.89 -3.61 -14.92
N LYS A 375 -12.53 -2.52 -15.36
CA LYS A 375 -12.71 -1.34 -14.53
C LYS A 375 -13.60 -1.58 -13.31
N TRP A 376 -14.56 -2.49 -13.43
CA TRP A 376 -15.58 -2.71 -12.41
C TRP A 376 -15.05 -3.52 -11.24
N TRP A 377 -14.24 -4.55 -11.49
CA TRP A 377 -13.62 -5.29 -10.39
C TRP A 377 -12.52 -4.48 -9.71
N LEU A 378 -11.80 -3.62 -10.45
CA LEU A 378 -10.84 -2.68 -9.89
C LEU A 378 -11.53 -1.65 -8.98
N LEU A 379 -12.63 -1.04 -9.44
CA LEU A 379 -13.44 -0.17 -8.60
C LEU A 379 -13.97 -0.90 -7.37
N ALA A 380 -14.56 -2.09 -7.54
CA ALA A 380 -15.05 -2.90 -6.43
C ALA A 380 -13.95 -3.23 -5.41
N SER A 381 -12.73 -3.50 -5.89
CA SER A 381 -11.57 -3.77 -5.03
C SER A 381 -11.12 -2.51 -4.28
N VAL A 382 -11.07 -1.34 -4.93
CA VAL A 382 -10.78 -0.06 -4.26
C VAL A 382 -11.82 0.21 -3.17
N VAL A 383 -13.11 0.08 -3.49
CA VAL A 383 -14.21 0.32 -2.54
C VAL A 383 -14.13 -0.66 -1.37
N LEU A 384 -13.96 -1.96 -1.62
CA LEU A 384 -13.85 -2.96 -0.57
C LEU A 384 -12.65 -2.66 0.36
N MET A 385 -11.48 -2.35 -0.20
CA MET A 385 -10.28 -2.08 0.58
C MET A 385 -10.42 -0.80 1.42
N LEU A 386 -11.12 0.23 0.93
CA LEU A 386 -11.46 1.43 1.70
C LEU A 386 -12.45 1.12 2.82
N MET A 387 -13.51 0.35 2.54
CA MET A 387 -14.48 -0.06 3.56
C MET A 387 -13.82 -0.85 4.69
N ILE A 388 -12.86 -1.72 4.36
CA ILE A 388 -12.04 -2.42 5.36
C ILE A 388 -11.14 -1.43 6.11
N ALA A 389 -10.47 -0.52 5.39
CA ALA A 389 -9.57 0.48 6.00
C ALA A 389 -10.28 1.34 7.05
N TRP A 390 -11.57 1.64 6.84
CA TRP A 390 -12.34 2.47 7.75
C TRP A 390 -12.56 1.85 9.14
N GLY A 391 -12.44 0.53 9.30
CA GLY A 391 -12.48 -0.14 10.59
C GLY A 391 -13.69 0.29 11.45
N ASN A 392 -13.41 0.87 12.62
CA ASN A 392 -14.41 1.40 13.56
C ASN A 392 -15.30 2.50 12.96
N ASN A 393 -14.80 3.26 11.98
CA ASN A 393 -15.59 4.28 11.28
C ASN A 393 -16.63 3.67 10.31
N LEU A 394 -16.54 2.37 10.04
CA LEU A 394 -17.60 1.58 9.40
C LEU A 394 -17.82 0.26 10.18
N ALA A 395 -18.10 0.39 11.48
CA ALA A 395 -18.15 -0.73 12.42
C ALA A 395 -19.10 -1.86 11.99
N PHE A 396 -20.29 -1.56 11.49
CA PHE A 396 -21.24 -2.60 11.04
C PHE A 396 -20.60 -3.58 10.03
N PHE A 397 -19.94 -3.04 9.00
CA PHE A 397 -19.28 -3.84 7.97
C PHE A 397 -18.05 -4.57 8.53
N ASN A 398 -17.19 -3.85 9.26
CA ASN A 398 -15.93 -4.42 9.74
C ASN A 398 -16.13 -5.44 10.86
N TYR A 399 -17.11 -5.24 11.74
CA TYR A 399 -17.43 -6.20 12.80
C TYR A 399 -18.09 -7.44 12.21
N PHE A 400 -18.96 -7.30 11.19
CA PHE A 400 -19.45 -8.46 10.45
C PHE A 400 -18.29 -9.28 9.83
N MET A 401 -17.32 -8.60 9.20
CA MET A 401 -16.14 -9.28 8.67
C MET A 401 -15.33 -9.95 9.77
N PHE A 402 -15.16 -9.28 10.91
CA PHE A 402 -14.43 -9.80 12.06
C PHE A 402 -15.07 -11.05 12.67
N ASP A 403 -16.39 -11.04 12.83
CA ASP A 403 -17.11 -12.08 13.55
C ASP A 403 -17.33 -13.32 12.68
N TYR A 404 -17.43 -13.17 11.34
CA TYR A 404 -17.84 -14.25 10.44
C TYR A 404 -16.82 -14.66 9.39
N LEU A 405 -15.90 -13.79 8.97
CA LEU A 405 -14.98 -14.12 7.89
C LEU A 405 -13.77 -14.91 8.45
N PRO A 406 -13.47 -16.10 7.92
CA PRO A 406 -12.39 -16.93 8.42
C PRO A 406 -11.06 -16.18 8.48
N LEU A 407 -10.34 -16.33 9.60
CA LEU A 407 -9.05 -15.73 9.92
C LEU A 407 -9.05 -14.19 10.08
N PHE A 408 -10.12 -13.47 9.75
CA PHE A 408 -10.13 -12.00 9.82
C PHE A 408 -9.90 -11.51 11.25
N ASN A 409 -10.47 -12.19 12.24
CA ASN A 409 -10.27 -11.90 13.67
C ASN A 409 -8.84 -12.14 14.22
N LYS A 410 -7.90 -12.61 13.37
CA LYS A 410 -6.49 -12.81 13.75
C LYS A 410 -5.61 -11.63 13.32
N PHE A 411 -6.18 -10.65 12.60
CA PHE A 411 -5.46 -9.51 12.02
C PHE A 411 -5.72 -8.20 12.78
N ARG A 412 -4.73 -7.31 12.79
CA ARG A 412 -4.81 -5.96 13.40
C ARG A 412 -4.48 -4.89 12.38
N ALA A 413 -4.91 -3.65 12.63
CA ALA A 413 -4.61 -2.49 11.80
C ALA A 413 -5.09 -2.67 10.35
N VAL A 414 -6.41 -2.56 10.17
CA VAL A 414 -7.08 -2.73 8.88
C VAL A 414 -6.70 -1.67 7.84
N THR A 415 -6.14 -0.53 8.26
CA THR A 415 -5.62 0.53 7.38
C THR A 415 -4.57 0.06 6.37
N MET A 416 -3.91 -1.09 6.61
CA MET A 416 -2.92 -1.63 5.68
C MET A 416 -3.50 -2.01 4.31
N THR A 417 -4.82 -2.16 4.18
CA THR A 417 -5.50 -2.35 2.89
C THR A 417 -5.31 -1.17 1.93
N LEU A 418 -4.93 0.02 2.42
CA LEU A 418 -4.64 1.19 1.59
C LEU A 418 -3.50 0.97 0.59
N THR A 419 -2.60 0.02 0.86
CA THR A 419 -1.56 -0.43 -0.10
C THR A 419 -2.18 -1.02 -1.37
N LEU A 420 -3.27 -1.79 -1.22
CA LEU A 420 -4.01 -2.37 -2.34
C LEU A 420 -4.88 -1.32 -3.05
N VAL A 421 -5.47 -0.38 -2.31
CA VAL A 421 -6.17 0.78 -2.91
C VAL A 421 -5.25 1.49 -3.90
N GLN A 422 -4.03 1.82 -3.48
CA GLN A 422 -3.03 2.48 -4.34
C GLN A 422 -2.61 1.61 -5.54
N THR A 423 -2.50 0.29 -5.34
CA THR A 423 -2.20 -0.66 -6.42
C THR A 423 -3.26 -0.61 -7.53
N TYR A 424 -4.55 -0.64 -7.15
CA TYR A 424 -5.65 -0.65 -8.11
C TYR A 424 -5.89 0.72 -8.76
N ILE A 425 -5.68 1.81 -8.01
CA ILE A 425 -5.66 3.17 -8.57
C ILE A 425 -4.58 3.29 -9.64
N ALA A 426 -3.36 2.84 -9.33
CA ALA A 426 -2.26 2.88 -10.28
C ALA A 426 -2.53 2.07 -11.54
N LEU A 427 -3.13 0.88 -11.40
CA LEU A 427 -3.45 0.02 -12.53
C LEU A 427 -4.49 0.65 -13.45
N MET A 428 -5.61 1.17 -12.91
CA MET A 428 -6.61 1.86 -13.71
C MET A 428 -6.04 3.10 -14.41
N ALA A 429 -5.22 3.90 -13.72
CA ALA A 429 -4.62 5.10 -14.28
C ALA A 429 -3.79 4.78 -15.52
N VAL A 430 -2.99 3.70 -15.48
CA VAL A 430 -2.23 3.22 -16.63
C VAL A 430 -3.16 2.73 -17.74
N LEU A 431 -4.21 1.97 -17.40
CA LEU A 431 -5.19 1.49 -18.38
C LEU A 431 -5.91 2.65 -19.08
N ALA A 432 -6.19 3.75 -18.38
CA ALA A 432 -6.79 4.95 -18.96
C ALA A 432 -5.89 5.56 -20.05
N ILE A 433 -4.60 5.77 -19.75
CA ILE A 433 -3.62 6.28 -20.72
C ILE A 433 -3.41 5.28 -21.87
N HIS A 434 -3.41 3.98 -21.57
CA HIS A 434 -3.31 2.94 -22.58
C HIS A 434 -4.49 3.00 -23.56
N GLU A 435 -5.71 3.19 -23.07
CA GLU A 435 -6.91 3.30 -23.91
C GLU A 435 -6.81 4.51 -24.85
N LEU A 436 -6.37 5.68 -24.35
CA LEU A 436 -6.20 6.90 -25.15
C LEU A 436 -5.14 6.76 -26.24
N THR A 437 -4.04 6.10 -25.92
CA THR A 437 -2.90 5.95 -26.84
C THR A 437 -3.12 4.85 -27.86
N SER A 438 -3.81 3.77 -27.50
CA SER A 438 -4.01 2.59 -28.37
C SER A 438 -5.26 2.69 -29.25
N ARG A 439 -6.39 3.19 -28.75
CA ARG A 439 -7.67 3.15 -29.47
C ARG A 439 -7.97 4.37 -30.32
N LYS A 440 -7.14 5.43 -30.26
CA LYS A 440 -7.37 6.71 -30.94
C LYS A 440 -8.80 7.23 -30.70
N ILE A 441 -9.19 7.34 -29.42
CA ILE A 441 -10.49 7.89 -29.01
C ILE A 441 -10.65 9.29 -29.62
N THR A 442 -11.81 9.56 -30.23
CA THR A 442 -12.10 10.87 -30.82
C THR A 442 -12.37 11.93 -29.76
N TRP A 443 -12.19 13.20 -30.09
CA TRP A 443 -12.56 14.30 -29.18
C TRP A 443 -14.03 14.23 -28.72
N ALA A 444 -14.94 13.85 -29.62
CA ALA A 444 -16.37 13.71 -29.27
C ALA A 444 -16.62 12.66 -28.18
N GLU A 445 -15.92 11.52 -28.24
CA GLU A 445 -16.00 10.49 -27.20
C GLU A 445 -15.26 10.89 -25.91
N PHE A 446 -14.19 11.68 -26.01
CA PHE A 446 -13.32 12.02 -24.88
C PHE A 446 -13.76 13.25 -24.08
N LYS A 447 -14.43 14.22 -24.73
CA LYS A 447 -14.81 15.51 -24.16
C LYS A 447 -15.54 15.37 -22.81
N ASN A 448 -16.63 14.62 -22.79
CA ASN A 448 -17.45 14.46 -21.58
C ASN A 448 -16.71 13.70 -20.47
N PRO A 449 -16.08 12.54 -20.73
CA PRO A 449 -15.21 11.88 -19.76
C PRO A 449 -14.16 12.80 -19.12
N LEU A 450 -13.47 13.61 -19.93
CA LEU A 450 -12.45 14.54 -19.45
C LEU A 450 -13.06 15.60 -18.51
N PHE A 451 -14.11 16.30 -18.97
CA PHE A 451 -14.72 17.38 -18.20
C PHE A 451 -15.41 16.87 -16.93
N ILE A 452 -16.06 15.70 -16.97
CA ILE A 452 -16.67 15.09 -15.77
C ILE A 452 -15.57 14.70 -14.77
N SER A 453 -14.50 14.05 -15.22
CA SER A 453 -13.41 13.65 -14.33
C SER A 453 -12.68 14.84 -13.73
N PHE A 454 -12.48 15.90 -14.52
CA PHE A 454 -11.90 17.16 -14.06
C PHE A 454 -12.84 17.86 -13.08
N GLY A 455 -14.15 17.90 -13.37
CA GLY A 455 -15.16 18.46 -12.47
C GLY A 455 -15.22 17.73 -11.13
N ILE A 456 -15.10 16.40 -11.12
CA ILE A 456 -15.07 15.61 -9.89
C ILE A 456 -13.78 15.88 -9.11
N VAL A 457 -12.61 15.56 -9.68
CA VAL A 457 -11.35 15.54 -8.92
C VAL A 457 -10.76 16.95 -8.78
N GLY A 458 -10.78 17.72 -9.87
CA GLY A 458 -10.37 19.13 -9.88
C GLY A 458 -11.35 20.00 -9.10
N GLY A 459 -12.67 19.80 -9.25
CA GLY A 459 -13.67 20.54 -8.48
C GLY A 459 -13.57 20.29 -6.98
N LEU A 460 -13.38 19.04 -6.55
CA LEU A 460 -13.10 18.73 -5.13
C LEU A 460 -11.82 19.44 -4.64
N SER A 461 -10.74 19.39 -5.43
CA SER A 461 -9.50 20.09 -5.09
C SER A 461 -9.69 21.61 -5.01
N LEU A 462 -10.49 22.20 -5.90
CA LEU A 462 -10.82 23.62 -5.89
C LEU A 462 -11.60 24.01 -4.64
N ILE A 463 -12.65 23.26 -4.28
CA ILE A 463 -13.45 23.52 -3.08
C ILE A 463 -12.54 23.58 -1.84
N PHE A 464 -11.68 22.57 -1.66
CA PHE A 464 -10.77 22.50 -0.52
C PHE A 464 -9.65 23.54 -0.57
N SER A 465 -9.28 24.04 -1.75
CA SER A 465 -8.29 25.12 -1.89
C SER A 465 -8.85 26.50 -1.54
N VAL A 466 -10.15 26.75 -1.77
CA VAL A 466 -10.77 28.05 -1.50
C VAL A 466 -11.43 28.07 -0.13
N MET A 467 -12.01 26.94 0.27
CA MET A 467 -12.79 26.80 1.50
C MET A 467 -12.33 25.56 2.29
N PRO A 468 -11.08 25.53 2.78
CA PRO A 468 -10.54 24.36 3.48
C PRO A 468 -11.37 23.98 4.72
N GLY A 469 -11.94 24.97 5.43
CA GLY A 469 -12.75 24.79 6.64
C GLY A 469 -14.25 24.60 6.42
N ILE A 470 -14.73 24.40 5.18
CA ILE A 470 -16.18 24.27 4.91
C ILE A 470 -16.83 23.09 5.66
N PHE A 471 -16.06 22.03 5.93
CA PHE A 471 -16.53 20.82 6.61
C PHE A 471 -15.77 20.48 7.90
N PHE A 472 -14.77 21.27 8.30
CA PHE A 472 -13.84 20.92 9.38
C PHE A 472 -13.41 22.12 10.21
N ASP A 473 -13.18 21.88 11.50
CA ASP A 473 -12.63 22.83 12.48
C ASP A 473 -11.13 22.62 12.74
N PHE A 474 -10.53 21.60 12.10
CA PHE A 474 -9.12 21.21 12.22
C PHE A 474 -8.68 20.82 13.64
N ALA A 475 -9.63 20.49 14.52
CA ALA A 475 -9.35 20.10 15.90
C ALA A 475 -8.91 18.64 16.02
N SER A 476 -8.06 18.35 17.01
CA SER A 476 -7.58 17.02 17.37
C SER A 476 -7.78 16.75 18.86
N GLN A 477 -7.90 15.48 19.25
CA GLN A 477 -7.95 15.11 20.67
C GLN A 477 -6.69 15.55 21.43
N SER A 478 -5.53 15.59 20.75
CA SER A 478 -4.27 16.04 21.33
C SER A 478 -4.23 17.52 21.69
N ASP A 479 -5.10 18.34 21.08
CA ASP A 479 -5.14 19.79 21.29
C ASP A 479 -5.57 20.14 22.73
N LYS A 480 -6.37 19.30 23.38
CA LYS A 480 -6.95 19.55 24.71
C LYS A 480 -5.92 19.78 25.82
N GLN A 481 -4.66 19.39 25.59
CA GLN A 481 -3.56 19.55 26.54
C GLN A 481 -2.74 20.82 26.31
N MET A 482 -3.08 21.61 25.29
CA MET A 482 -2.33 22.81 24.89
C MET A 482 -3.03 24.11 25.33
N PRO A 483 -2.28 25.21 25.51
CA PRO A 483 -2.89 26.52 25.68
C PRO A 483 -3.72 26.92 24.46
N GLU A 484 -4.85 27.60 24.68
CA GLU A 484 -5.81 27.98 23.62
C GLU A 484 -5.15 28.74 22.46
N TRP A 485 -4.23 29.67 22.76
CA TRP A 485 -3.51 30.44 21.75
C TRP A 485 -2.58 29.58 20.85
N ILE A 486 -2.10 28.42 21.34
CA ILE A 486 -1.40 27.43 20.52
C ILE A 486 -2.40 26.59 19.71
N ILE A 487 -3.55 26.24 20.29
CA ILE A 487 -4.58 25.46 19.60
C ILE A 487 -5.08 26.23 18.36
N THR A 488 -5.41 27.50 18.50
CA THR A 488 -5.84 28.31 17.35
C THR A 488 -4.76 28.36 16.27
N ALA A 489 -3.49 28.54 16.67
CA ALA A 489 -2.38 28.60 15.74
C ALA A 489 -2.11 27.27 15.02
N ILE A 490 -2.21 26.12 15.72
CA ILE A 490 -2.00 24.81 15.09
C ILE A 490 -3.15 24.45 14.14
N GLN A 491 -4.39 24.86 14.47
CA GLN A 491 -5.55 24.70 13.59
C GLN A 491 -5.39 25.53 12.31
N GLU A 492 -4.89 26.76 12.41
CA GLU A 492 -4.58 27.60 11.26
C GLU A 492 -3.50 26.97 10.37
N ASP A 493 -2.43 26.44 10.97
CA ASP A 493 -1.38 25.73 10.23
C ASP A 493 -1.91 24.45 9.54
N ARG A 494 -2.79 23.68 10.20
CA ARG A 494 -3.47 22.52 9.60
C ARG A 494 -4.36 22.92 8.42
N ALA A 495 -5.11 24.01 8.54
CA ALA A 495 -5.93 24.55 7.45
C ALA A 495 -5.06 25.01 6.27
N SER A 496 -3.94 25.68 6.56
CA SER A 496 -2.98 26.14 5.55
C SER A 496 -2.34 24.96 4.79
N LEU A 497 -2.01 23.87 5.48
CA LEU A 497 -1.47 22.65 4.87
C LEU A 497 -2.47 22.02 3.89
N LEU A 498 -3.73 21.83 4.32
CA LEU A 498 -4.80 21.31 3.47
C LEU A 498 -4.97 22.22 2.24
N GLN A 499 -5.07 23.53 2.47
CA GLN A 499 -5.27 24.52 1.42
C GLN A 499 -4.15 24.49 0.37
N GLY A 500 -2.90 24.55 0.82
CA GLY A 500 -1.73 24.59 -0.07
C GLY A 500 -1.61 23.33 -0.91
N ASP A 501 -1.90 22.17 -0.33
CA ASP A 501 -1.87 20.90 -1.06
C ASP A 501 -3.07 20.73 -1.99
N ALA A 502 -4.24 21.25 -1.63
CA ALA A 502 -5.41 21.26 -2.51
C ALA A 502 -5.13 22.10 -3.78
N PHE A 503 -4.48 23.25 -3.65
CA PHE A 503 -4.01 24.04 -4.79
C PHE A 503 -2.99 23.29 -5.65
N ARG A 504 -2.01 22.62 -5.03
CA ARG A 504 -1.03 21.81 -5.76
C ARG A 504 -1.68 20.65 -6.52
N SER A 505 -2.60 19.94 -5.89
CA SER A 505 -3.37 18.88 -6.53
C SER A 505 -4.19 19.41 -7.71
N LEU A 506 -4.91 20.52 -7.53
CA LEU A 506 -5.64 21.20 -8.61
C LEU A 506 -4.72 21.58 -9.78
N PHE A 507 -3.55 22.13 -9.48
CA PHE A 507 -2.55 22.48 -10.50
C PHE A 507 -2.11 21.25 -11.30
N PHE A 508 -1.69 20.17 -10.63
CA PHE A 508 -1.27 18.95 -11.32
C PHE A 508 -2.39 18.33 -12.17
N ILE A 509 -3.61 18.31 -11.65
CA ILE A 509 -4.78 17.81 -12.39
C ILE A 509 -5.04 18.66 -13.62
N THR A 510 -4.98 19.98 -13.49
CA THR A 510 -5.20 20.93 -14.60
C THR A 510 -4.15 20.76 -15.68
N VAL A 511 -2.87 20.65 -15.31
CA VAL A 511 -1.79 20.41 -16.27
C VAL A 511 -2.02 19.10 -17.02
N VAL A 512 -2.30 18.00 -16.32
CA VAL A 512 -2.53 16.70 -16.98
C VAL A 512 -3.80 16.73 -17.84
N ALA A 513 -4.89 17.33 -17.36
CA ALA A 513 -6.11 17.48 -18.15
C ALA A 513 -5.87 18.28 -19.44
N ALA A 514 -5.10 19.37 -19.37
CA ALA A 514 -4.71 20.18 -20.54
C ALA A 514 -3.83 19.39 -21.52
N LEU A 515 -2.86 18.60 -21.01
CA LEU A 515 -2.02 17.74 -21.85
C LEU A 515 -2.85 16.64 -22.55
N LEU A 516 -3.78 16.00 -21.84
CA LEU A 516 -4.67 15.00 -22.44
C LEU A 516 -5.63 15.62 -23.45
N TRP A 517 -6.15 16.81 -23.15
CA TRP A 517 -6.95 17.58 -24.10
C TRP A 517 -6.17 17.86 -25.37
N ALA A 518 -4.97 18.43 -25.27
CA ALA A 518 -4.13 18.73 -26.43
C ALA A 518 -3.78 17.48 -27.25
N PHE A 519 -3.45 16.37 -26.58
CA PHE A 519 -3.13 15.11 -27.23
C PHE A 519 -4.29 14.50 -28.03
N VAL A 520 -5.53 14.70 -27.58
CA VAL A 520 -6.72 14.16 -28.25
C VAL A 520 -7.30 15.15 -29.25
N ALA A 521 -7.18 16.46 -29.02
CA ALA A 521 -7.65 17.48 -29.94
C ALA A 521 -6.80 17.58 -31.22
N ASP A 522 -5.52 17.21 -31.15
CA ASP A 522 -4.61 17.12 -32.30
C ASP A 522 -4.84 15.87 -33.19
N LYS A 523 -5.78 15.00 -32.80
CA LYS A 523 -6.19 13.79 -33.53
C LYS A 523 -7.60 13.94 -34.08
#